data_AF-A0A3A9XAT8-F1
#
_entry.id   AF-A0A3A9XAT8-F1
#
_cell.length_a   1.000
_cell.length_b   1.000
_cell.length_c   1.000
_cell.angle_alpha   90.00
_cell.angle_beta   90.00
_cell.angle_gamma   90.00
#
_symmetry.space_group_name_H-M   'P 1'
#
loop_
_entity.id
_entity.type
_entity.pdbx_description
1 polymer ?
#
loop_
_entity_poly.entity_id
_entity_poly.type
_entity_poly.pdbx_seq_one_letter_code
_entity_poly.pdbx_strand_id
1 'polypeptide(L)'
;MKTKSKTILTILFTILILAFVILSMGAGHGTNLFAKIFYPFTMIIAILSKNGIGIFPTILAIVQIPIYALIMTKRPKWKYYLIGIHIISAIICLYLPTEIFSG
;
A
#
# COMPACT_ATOMS: atom_id res chain seq x y z
N MET A 1 -11.14 -25.56 14.04
CA MET A 1 -12.25 -24.66 13.64
C MET A 1 -12.09 -23.30 14.32
N LYS A 2 -11.27 -22.38 13.77
CA LYS A 2 -10.99 -21.02 14.36
C LYS A 2 -10.68 -19.94 13.30
N THR A 3 -10.93 -20.25 12.02
CA THR A 3 -10.41 -19.48 10.87
C THR A 3 -11.36 -18.37 10.40
N LYS A 4 -12.69 -18.58 10.43
CA LYS A 4 -13.66 -17.60 9.92
C LYS A 4 -13.62 -16.24 10.62
N SER A 5 -13.55 -16.23 11.96
CA SER A 5 -13.51 -14.99 12.76
C SER A 5 -12.24 -14.17 12.48
N LYS A 6 -11.09 -14.82 12.30
CA LYS A 6 -9.83 -14.13 11.97
C LYS A 6 -9.89 -13.48 10.59
N THR A 7 -10.45 -14.16 9.59
CA THR A 7 -10.57 -13.60 8.23
C THR A 7 -11.48 -12.36 8.19
N ILE A 8 -12.63 -12.39 8.86
CA ILE A 8 -13.54 -11.25 8.95
C ILE A 8 -12.85 -10.06 9.62
N LEU A 9 -12.13 -10.30 10.71
CA LEU A 9 -11.35 -9.27 11.40
C LEU A 9 -10.27 -8.67 10.49
N THR A 10 -9.55 -9.50 9.73
CA THR A 10 -8.54 -9.02 8.77
C THR A 10 -9.16 -8.14 7.68
N ILE A 11 -10.33 -8.51 7.14
CA ILE A 11 -11.03 -7.71 6.13
C ILE A 11 -11.45 -6.35 6.70
N LEU A 12 -12.08 -6.32 7.87
CA LEU A 12 -12.47 -5.08 8.55
C LEU A 12 -11.27 -4.18 8.81
N PHE A 13 -10.18 -4.75 9.32
CA PHE A 13 -8.95 -4.02 9.59
C PHE A 13 -8.31 -3.47 8.31
N THR A 14 -8.35 -4.24 7.22
CA THR A 14 -7.87 -3.81 5.90
C THR A 14 -8.67 -2.60 5.39
N ILE A 15 -10.00 -2.64 5.48
CA ILE A 15 -10.87 -1.53 5.06
C ILE A 15 -10.59 -0.28 5.91
N LEU A 16 -10.43 -0.44 7.23
CA LEU A 16 -10.08 0.65 8.13
C LEU A 16 -8.72 1.28 7.81
N ILE A 17 -7.69 0.47 7.57
CA ILE A 17 -6.36 0.97 7.15
C ILE A 17 -6.48 1.70 5.83
N LEU A 18 -7.20 1.14 4.85
CA LEU A 18 -7.37 1.77 3.54
C LEU A 18 -8.06 3.13 3.68
N ALA A 19 -9.15 3.20 4.44
CA ALA A 19 -9.85 4.45 4.71
C ALA A 19 -8.96 5.47 5.44
N PHE A 20 -8.21 5.04 6.45
CA PHE A 20 -7.28 5.89 7.18
C PHE A 20 -6.18 6.45 6.26
N VAL A 21 -5.62 5.60 5.39
CA VAL A 21 -4.60 6.01 4.42
C VAL A 21 -5.18 7.06 3.47
N ILE A 22 -6.37 6.81 2.90
CA ILE A 22 -7.05 7.75 1.98
C ILE A 22 -7.31 9.10 2.68
N LEU A 23 -7.85 9.09 3.89
CA LEU A 23 -8.11 10.32 4.66
C LEU A 23 -6.81 11.07 5.01
N SER A 24 -5.75 10.34 5.31
CA SER A 24 -4.44 10.91 5.69
C SER A 24 -3.64 11.47 4.51
N MET A 25 -4.02 11.15 3.28
CA MET A 25 -3.39 11.71 2.08
C MET A 25 -3.75 13.19 1.88
N GLY A 26 -4.79 13.69 2.57
CA GLY A 26 -5.28 15.05 2.43
C GLY A 26 -5.81 15.31 1.01
N ALA A 27 -6.49 16.42 0.79
CA ALA A 27 -7.02 16.80 -0.53
C ALA A 27 -5.91 17.25 -1.52
N GLY A 28 -4.82 16.49 -1.64
CA GLY A 28 -3.66 16.80 -2.49
C GLY A 28 -2.54 17.61 -1.80
N HIS A 29 -2.67 17.91 -0.51
CA HIS A 29 -1.73 18.76 0.24
C HIS A 29 -0.86 18.02 1.28
N GLY A 30 -1.01 16.69 1.42
CA GLY A 30 -0.31 15.89 2.42
C GLY A 30 1.02 15.31 1.95
N THR A 31 1.94 15.04 2.88
CA THR A 31 3.23 14.34 2.64
C THR A 31 3.07 12.87 2.21
N ASN A 32 1.82 12.40 2.02
CA ASN A 32 1.45 11.04 1.65
C ASN A 32 2.16 9.95 2.47
N LEU A 33 2.57 10.27 3.70
CA LEU A 33 3.46 9.46 4.52
C LEU A 33 2.92 8.03 4.69
N PHE A 34 1.64 7.93 5.07
CA PHE A 34 0.99 6.64 5.26
C PHE A 34 0.84 5.86 3.95
N ALA A 35 0.55 6.54 2.83
CA ALA A 35 0.51 5.89 1.53
C ALA A 35 1.89 5.35 1.12
N LYS A 36 2.97 6.09 1.40
CA LYS A 36 4.35 5.64 1.14
C LYS A 36 4.72 4.42 1.98
N ILE A 37 4.23 4.33 3.21
CA ILE A 37 4.51 3.22 4.13
C ILE A 37 3.68 1.98 3.76
N PHE A 38 2.37 2.11 3.55
CA PHE A 38 1.48 0.96 3.35
C PHE A 38 1.39 0.51 1.88
N TYR A 39 1.63 1.41 0.92
CA TYR A 39 1.52 1.16 -0.52
C TYR A 39 2.75 1.69 -1.27
N PRO A 40 3.97 1.26 -0.90
CA PRO A 40 5.21 1.83 -1.43
C PRO A 40 5.35 1.62 -2.94
N PHE A 41 4.92 0.46 -3.48
CA PHE A 41 4.99 0.18 -4.91
C PHE A 41 4.08 1.11 -5.72
N THR A 42 2.83 1.25 -5.28
CA THR A 42 1.87 2.19 -5.85
C THR A 42 2.40 3.61 -5.83
N MET A 43 2.94 4.04 -4.70
CA MET A 43 3.44 5.41 -4.53
C MET A 43 4.70 5.68 -5.35
N ILE A 44 5.64 4.74 -5.43
CA ILE A 44 6.80 4.85 -6.33
C ILE A 44 6.33 5.07 -7.77
N ILE A 45 5.36 4.28 -8.24
CA ILE A 45 4.83 4.41 -9.60
C ILE A 45 4.12 5.76 -9.78
N ALA A 46 3.26 6.15 -8.84
CA ALA A 46 2.57 7.44 -8.88
C ALA A 46 3.54 8.63 -8.97
N ILE A 47 4.62 8.60 -8.18
CA ILE A 47 5.65 9.64 -8.16
C ILE A 47 6.44 9.63 -9.47
N LEU A 48 6.95 8.47 -9.91
CA LEU A 48 7.77 8.36 -11.13
C LEU A 48 6.97 8.68 -12.40
N SER A 49 5.68 8.35 -12.42
CA SER A 49 4.79 8.70 -13.53
C SER A 49 4.38 10.17 -13.54
N LYS A 50 4.66 10.94 -12.48
CA LYS A 50 4.27 12.35 -12.28
C LYS A 50 2.77 12.65 -12.42
N ASN A 51 1.93 11.61 -12.58
CA ASN A 51 0.50 11.70 -12.82
C ASN A 51 -0.32 11.52 -11.52
N GLY A 52 0.34 11.55 -10.37
CA GLY A 52 -0.32 11.31 -9.09
C GLY A 52 -0.92 9.91 -9.00
N ILE A 53 -1.93 9.80 -8.14
CA ILE A 53 -2.60 8.52 -7.84
C ILE A 53 -3.77 8.37 -8.81
N GLY A 54 -3.41 8.07 -10.06
CA GLY A 54 -4.38 7.77 -11.11
C GLY A 54 -4.95 6.35 -11.01
N ILE A 55 -5.67 5.95 -12.06
CA ILE A 55 -6.33 4.64 -12.15
C ILE A 55 -5.31 3.49 -11.99
N PHE A 56 -4.17 3.57 -12.66
CA PHE A 56 -3.18 2.48 -12.64
C PHE A 56 -2.53 2.26 -11.25
N PRO A 57 -1.99 3.29 -10.57
CA PRO A 57 -1.56 3.17 -9.17
C PRO A 57 -2.65 2.62 -8.24
N THR A 58 -3.90 3.06 -8.43
CA THR A 58 -5.05 2.61 -7.62
C THR A 58 -5.32 1.11 -7.79
N ILE A 59 -5.31 0.60 -9.03
CA ILE A 59 -5.47 -0.83 -9.30
C ILE A 59 -4.38 -1.63 -8.59
N LEU A 60 -3.12 -1.16 -8.63
CA LEU A 60 -2.02 -1.82 -7.95
C LEU A 60 -2.19 -1.84 -6.42
N ALA A 61 -2.70 -0.76 -5.82
CA ALA A 61 -2.95 -0.71 -4.38
C ALA A 61 -4.01 -1.74 -3.95
N ILE A 62 -5.09 -1.87 -4.74
CA ILE A 62 -6.16 -2.84 -4.50
C ILE A 62 -5.63 -4.27 -4.65
N VAL A 63 -4.84 -4.53 -5.69
CA VAL A 63 -4.29 -5.86 -5.99
C VAL A 63 -3.13 -6.26 -5.04
N GLN A 64 -2.42 -5.30 -4.45
CA GLN A 64 -1.34 -5.55 -3.50
C GLN A 64 -1.82 -6.41 -2.31
N ILE A 65 -2.98 -6.08 -1.75
CA ILE A 65 -3.55 -6.76 -0.57
C ILE A 65 -3.83 -8.25 -0.81
N PRO A 66 -4.60 -8.66 -1.84
CA PRO A 66 -4.86 -10.08 -2.11
C PRO A 66 -3.58 -10.82 -2.51
N ILE A 67 -2.63 -10.18 -3.22
CA ILE A 67 -1.33 -10.80 -3.52
C ILE A 67 -0.57 -11.11 -2.23
N TYR A 68 -0.52 -10.17 -1.30
CA TYR A 68 0.17 -10.36 -0.01
C TYR A 68 -0.49 -11.47 0.79
N ALA A 69 -1.82 -11.46 0.89
CA ALA A 69 -2.58 -12.50 1.57
C ALA A 69 -2.35 -13.88 0.94
N LEU A 70 -2.33 -13.97 -0.38
CA LEU A 70 -2.08 -15.21 -1.12
C LEU A 70 -0.66 -15.74 -0.84
N ILE A 71 0.36 -14.89 -0.93
CA ILE A 71 1.75 -15.26 -0.70
C ILE A 71 1.93 -15.74 0.75
N MET A 72 1.39 -14.99 1.72
CA MET A 72 1.48 -15.36 3.14
C MET A 72 0.79 -16.69 3.44
N THR A 73 -0.30 -17.01 2.73
CA THR A 73 -1.07 -18.24 2.96
C THR A 73 -0.47 -19.45 2.23
N LYS A 74 -0.07 -19.29 0.96
CA LYS A 74 0.36 -20.39 0.09
C LYS A 74 1.86 -20.62 0.11
N ARG A 75 2.66 -19.60 0.42
CA ARG A 75 4.14 -19.63 0.39
C ARG A 75 4.69 -18.99 1.67
N PRO A 76 4.49 -19.59 2.87
CA PRO A 76 4.83 -18.95 4.14
C PRO A 76 6.33 -18.63 4.30
N LYS A 77 7.23 -19.36 3.62
CA LYS A 77 8.67 -19.02 3.59
C LYS A 77 8.96 -17.73 2.80
N TRP A 78 8.10 -17.38 1.85
CA TRP A 78 8.24 -16.18 1.01
C TRP A 78 7.83 -14.90 1.73
N LYS A 79 7.16 -15.01 2.89
CA LYS A 79 6.74 -13.85 3.68
C LYS A 79 7.92 -12.95 4.05
N TYR A 80 9.10 -13.52 4.33
CA TYR A 80 10.28 -12.75 4.71
C TYR A 80 10.84 -11.93 3.55
N TYR A 81 10.88 -12.52 2.35
CA TYR A 81 11.25 -11.78 1.14
C TYR A 81 10.22 -10.69 0.84
N LEU A 82 8.92 -11.00 0.93
CA LEU A 82 7.85 -10.03 0.71
C LEU A 82 7.96 -8.83 1.68
N ILE A 83 8.15 -9.09 2.98
CA ILE A 83 8.33 -8.05 3.99
C ILE A 83 9.61 -7.25 3.72
N GLY A 84 10.72 -7.92 3.39
CA GLY A 84 11.99 -7.27 3.08
C GLY A 84 11.87 -6.33 1.88
N ILE A 85 11.29 -6.79 0.78
CA ILE A 85 11.09 -5.97 -0.42
C ILE A 85 10.13 -4.82 -0.10
N HIS A 86 9.05 -5.06 0.65
CA HIS A 86 8.12 -4.01 1.03
C HIS A 86 8.79 -2.91 1.87
N ILE A 87 9.60 -3.28 2.87
CA ILE A 87 10.35 -2.33 3.70
C ILE A 87 11.35 -1.54 2.86
N ILE A 88 12.12 -2.20 1.99
CA ILE A 88 13.08 -1.53 1.11
C ILE A 88 12.35 -0.54 0.20
N SER A 89 11.24 -0.95 -0.41
CA SER A 89 10.42 -0.08 -1.25
C SER A 89 9.84 1.09 -0.46
N ALA A 90 9.40 0.89 0.78
CA ALA A 90 8.92 1.97 1.65
C ALA A 90 10.01 2.98 1.97
N ILE A 91 11.22 2.51 2.30
CA ILE A 91 12.38 3.37 2.51
C ILE A 91 12.65 4.19 1.24
N ILE A 92 12.77 3.55 0.08
CA ILE A 92 12.98 4.24 -1.20
C ILE A 92 11.89 5.30 -1.43
N CYS A 93 10.63 4.93 -1.21
CA CYS A 93 9.49 5.82 -1.42
C CYS A 93 9.51 7.04 -0.48
N LEU A 94 9.94 6.87 0.76
CA LEU A 94 10.09 7.97 1.72
C LEU A 94 11.13 9.00 1.26
N TYR A 95 12.21 8.57 0.61
CA TYR A 95 13.24 9.45 0.05
C TYR A 95 12.86 10.07 -1.30
N LEU A 96 11.80 9.61 -1.96
CA LEU A 96 11.33 10.23 -3.21
C LEU A 96 10.54 11.52 -2.94
N PRO A 97 10.84 12.64 -3.61
CA PRO A 97 10.08 13.86 -3.48
C PRO A 97 8.66 13.67 -4.04
N THR A 98 7.67 14.08 -3.25
CA THR A 98 6.25 14.13 -3.65
C THR A 98 5.90 15.58 -3.94
N GLU A 99 6.58 16.18 -4.92
CA GLU A 99 6.17 17.50 -5.39
C GLU A 99 4.68 17.47 -5.69
N ILE A 100 3.97 18.49 -5.19
CA ILE A 100 2.51 18.58 -5.18
C ILE A 100 2.02 18.20 -6.57
N PHE A 101 1.28 17.09 -6.66
CA PHE A 101 0.68 16.66 -7.91
C PHE A 101 -0.30 17.75 -8.34
N SER A 102 0.17 18.71 -9.14
CA SER A 102 -0.63 19.75 -9.76
C SER A 102 -1.28 19.16 -11.00
N GLY A 103 -2.34 18.40 -10.77
CA GLY A 103 -3.30 17.97 -11.79
C GLY A 103 -4.64 18.61 -11.50
#